data_AF-A0A3P6FHA2-F1
#
_entry.id   AF-A0A3P6FHA2-F1
#
_cell.length_a   1.000
_cell.length_b   1.000
_cell.length_c   1.000
_cell.angle_alpha   90.00
_cell.angle_beta   90.00
_cell.angle_gamma   90.00
#
_symmetry.space_group_name_H-M   'P 1'
#
loop_
_entity.id
_entity.type
_entity.pdbx_description
1 polymer ?
#
loop_
_entity_poly.entity_id
_entity_poly.type
_entity_poly.pdbx_seq_one_letter_code
_entity_poly.pdbx_strand_id
1 'polypeptide(L)'
;MSMVTSDRVSLLNNVKPCKTTWRVEVKVLHSWTQHSNYTGGDSVQFILADKTIHCTCKRLFLAHVKKLQIGAWRFIENFAVTPAGGKYRPTSHEYMMSILSNSNVTESSLKNDEIFLSLTTFPEITNGSLDSNFLIDVIGQPIDIGDMQVVAVQNKETTKLSFYKYVLHFTE
;
A
#
# COMPACT_ATOMS: atom_id res chain seq x y z
N MET A 1 -15.15 17.85 -25.99
CA MET A 1 -14.19 16.85 -26.51
C MET A 1 -14.39 15.57 -25.71
N SER A 2 -14.84 14.49 -26.33
CA SER A 2 -14.94 13.19 -25.63
C SER A 2 -13.54 12.60 -25.50
N MET A 3 -13.09 12.35 -24.26
CA MET A 3 -11.90 11.54 -24.03
C MET A 3 -12.18 10.13 -24.54
N VAL A 4 -11.36 9.66 -25.47
CA VAL A 4 -11.31 8.25 -25.86
C VAL A 4 -10.82 7.48 -24.64
N THR A 5 -11.71 6.75 -23.98
CA THR A 5 -11.33 5.76 -22.96
C THR A 5 -10.54 4.66 -23.67
N SER A 6 -9.29 4.45 -23.26
CA SER A 6 -8.53 3.29 -23.72
C SER A 6 -9.21 2.04 -23.16
N ASP A 7 -9.91 1.29 -24.00
CA ASP A 7 -10.54 0.01 -23.60
C ASP A 7 -9.52 -1.06 -23.17
N ARG A 8 -8.25 -0.87 -23.50
CA ARG A 8 -7.18 -1.78 -23.11
C ARG A 8 -6.75 -1.51 -21.66
N VAL A 9 -6.92 -2.53 -20.82
CA VAL A 9 -6.36 -2.61 -19.47
C VAL A 9 -4.85 -2.80 -19.57
N SER A 10 -4.10 -1.96 -18.88
CA SER A 10 -2.65 -2.05 -18.74
C SER A 10 -2.27 -2.77 -17.46
N LEU A 11 -1.19 -3.54 -17.50
CA LEU A 11 -0.51 -4.02 -16.30
C LEU A 11 0.08 -2.85 -15.51
N LEU A 12 0.06 -2.94 -14.18
CA LEU A 12 0.61 -1.88 -13.33
C LEU A 12 2.08 -1.58 -13.61
N ASN A 13 2.90 -2.59 -13.90
CA ASN A 13 4.33 -2.39 -14.22
C ASN A 13 4.58 -1.55 -15.49
N ASN A 14 3.59 -1.44 -16.37
CA ASN A 14 3.72 -0.72 -17.64
C ASN A 14 3.31 0.74 -17.52
N VAL A 15 2.75 1.15 -16.38
CA VAL A 15 2.40 2.55 -16.16
C VAL A 15 3.67 3.38 -16.01
N LYS A 16 3.69 4.54 -16.64
CA LYS A 16 4.83 5.47 -16.62
C LYS A 16 4.34 6.89 -16.33
N PRO A 17 5.20 7.75 -15.75
CA PRO A 17 4.91 9.17 -15.60
C PRO A 17 4.50 9.85 -16.94
N CYS A 18 3.94 11.06 -16.85
CA CYS A 18 3.52 11.91 -17.97
C CYS A 18 2.28 11.44 -18.76
N LYS A 19 1.95 10.15 -18.77
CA LYS A 19 0.68 9.65 -19.31
C LYS A 19 -0.33 9.46 -18.17
N THR A 20 -1.51 10.06 -18.32
CA THR A 20 -2.61 9.93 -17.35
C THR A 20 -3.76 9.04 -17.85
N THR A 21 -3.86 8.81 -19.16
CA THR A 21 -4.94 8.05 -19.82
C THR A 21 -4.81 6.53 -19.68
N TRP A 22 -4.15 6.07 -18.61
CA TRP A 22 -4.05 4.66 -18.29
C TRP A 22 -5.39 4.13 -17.78
N ARG A 23 -5.62 2.83 -17.99
CA ARG A 23 -6.67 2.03 -17.37
C ARG A 23 -6.02 0.81 -16.76
N VAL A 24 -6.30 0.52 -15.49
CA VAL A 24 -5.79 -0.66 -14.77
C VAL A 24 -6.94 -1.37 -14.07
N GLU A 25 -6.78 -2.67 -13.83
CA GLU A 25 -7.69 -3.49 -13.04
C GLU A 25 -6.95 -3.99 -11.81
N VAL A 26 -7.40 -3.62 -10.62
CA VAL A 26 -6.63 -3.80 -9.38
C VAL A 26 -7.51 -4.18 -8.21
N LYS A 27 -6.98 -4.99 -7.30
CA LYS A 27 -7.55 -5.26 -5.97
C LYS A 27 -7.10 -4.19 -4.98
N VAL A 28 -8.00 -3.67 -4.16
CA VAL A 28 -7.63 -2.82 -3.03
C VAL A 28 -7.19 -3.71 -1.87
N LEU A 29 -5.91 -3.71 -1.51
CA LEU A 29 -5.39 -4.57 -0.44
C LEU A 29 -5.51 -3.93 0.95
N HIS A 30 -5.19 -2.64 1.03
CA HIS A 30 -5.15 -1.93 2.30
C HIS A 30 -5.42 -0.44 2.08
N SER A 31 -5.85 0.25 3.14
CA SER A 31 -6.02 1.70 3.13
C SER A 31 -5.79 2.32 4.51
N TRP A 32 -5.22 3.51 4.55
CA TRP A 32 -5.10 4.31 5.77
C TRP A 32 -5.28 5.80 5.47
N THR A 33 -5.63 6.58 6.48
CA THR A 33 -5.67 8.05 6.34
C THR A 33 -4.31 8.61 6.70
N GLN A 34 -3.74 9.40 5.79
CA GLN A 34 -2.55 10.19 6.05
C GLN A 34 -2.95 11.65 6.29
N HIS A 35 -2.74 12.07 7.53
CA HIS A 35 -2.94 13.46 7.91
C HIS A 35 -1.81 14.34 7.40
N SER A 36 -2.18 15.55 6.98
CA SER A 36 -1.23 16.51 6.42
C SER A 36 -1.51 17.89 6.99
N ASN A 37 -0.44 18.57 7.40
CA ASN A 37 -0.48 19.97 7.82
C ASN A 37 -0.35 20.94 6.64
N TYR A 38 -0.17 20.43 5.41
CA TYR A 38 -0.11 21.25 4.19
C TYR A 38 -1.52 21.60 3.69
N THR A 39 -1.61 22.69 2.94
CA THR A 39 -2.87 23.21 2.35
C THR A 39 -3.64 22.20 1.49
N GLY A 40 -2.97 21.15 1.00
CA GLY A 40 -3.58 20.06 0.25
C GLY A 40 -4.50 19.14 1.07
N GLY A 41 -4.48 19.27 2.40
CA GLY A 41 -5.32 18.52 3.33
C GLY A 41 -4.97 17.03 3.42
N ASP A 42 -5.80 16.31 4.18
CA ASP A 42 -5.70 14.86 4.35
C ASP A 42 -5.80 14.10 3.03
N SER A 43 -5.17 12.94 3.02
CA SER A 43 -5.27 11.96 1.93
C SER A 43 -5.61 10.59 2.47
N VAL A 44 -6.30 9.79 1.67
CA VAL A 44 -6.43 8.35 1.89
C VAL A 44 -5.40 7.67 1.01
N GLN A 45 -4.55 6.87 1.63
CA GLN A 45 -3.51 6.09 0.98
C GLN A 45 -4.01 4.66 0.82
N PHE A 46 -3.57 4.00 -0.25
CA PHE A 46 -4.00 2.66 -0.63
C PHE A 46 -2.82 1.83 -1.12
N ILE A 47 -2.90 0.52 -0.89
CA ILE A 47 -2.12 -0.46 -1.63
C ILE A 47 -3.04 -1.13 -2.63
N LEU A 48 -2.71 -1.04 -3.92
CA LEU A 48 -3.48 -1.62 -5.02
C LEU A 48 -2.69 -2.77 -5.65
N ALA A 49 -3.39 -3.80 -6.13
CA ALA A 49 -2.75 -5.02 -6.61
C ALA A 49 -3.31 -5.56 -7.94
N ASP A 50 -2.40 -5.59 -8.91
CA ASP A 50 -2.20 -6.59 -9.97
C ASP A 50 -0.74 -7.08 -9.81
N LYS A 51 0.16 -6.12 -9.61
CA LYS A 51 1.28 -6.16 -8.65
C LYS A 51 1.12 -5.03 -7.62
N THR A 52 1.80 -5.07 -6.48
CA THR A 52 1.60 -4.06 -5.43
C THR A 52 2.12 -2.67 -5.84
N ILE A 53 1.24 -1.67 -5.83
CA ILE A 53 1.58 -0.26 -6.04
C ILE A 53 0.96 0.62 -4.95
N HIS A 54 1.72 1.58 -4.46
CA HIS A 54 1.20 2.61 -3.58
C HIS A 54 0.35 3.63 -4.36
N CYS A 55 -0.82 3.97 -3.83
CA CYS A 55 -1.74 4.93 -4.42
C CYS A 55 -2.23 5.94 -3.39
N THR A 56 -2.29 7.22 -3.77
CA THR A 56 -2.86 8.29 -2.94
C THR A 56 -4.14 8.86 -3.57
N CYS A 57 -5.11 9.19 -2.73
CA CYS A 57 -6.31 9.93 -3.10
C CYS A 57 -6.53 11.06 -2.11
N LYS A 58 -6.73 12.30 -2.59
CA LYS A 58 -7.11 13.40 -1.70
C LYS A 58 -8.45 13.10 -1.03
N ARG A 59 -8.57 13.40 0.26
CA ARG A 59 -9.79 13.10 1.03
C ARG A 59 -11.03 13.83 0.49
N LEU A 60 -10.85 14.96 -0.19
CA LEU A 60 -11.93 15.71 -0.84
C LEU A 60 -12.60 14.94 -2.01
N PHE A 61 -11.93 13.92 -2.57
CA PHE A 61 -12.46 13.04 -3.61
C PHE A 61 -13.29 11.88 -3.00
N LEU A 62 -14.22 12.22 -2.10
CA LEU A 62 -14.97 11.25 -1.27
C LEU A 62 -15.68 10.15 -2.08
N ALA A 63 -16.20 10.48 -3.26
CA ALA A 63 -16.87 9.49 -4.12
C ALA A 63 -15.93 8.38 -4.59
N HIS A 64 -14.67 8.71 -4.89
CA HIS A 64 -13.66 7.73 -5.31
C HIS A 64 -13.20 6.89 -4.12
N VAL A 65 -12.94 7.53 -2.97
CA VAL A 65 -12.60 6.84 -1.72
C VAL A 65 -13.66 5.80 -1.35
N LYS A 66 -14.96 6.16 -1.43
CA LYS A 66 -16.06 5.24 -1.15
C LYS A 66 -16.10 4.04 -2.10
N LYS A 67 -15.61 4.16 -3.33
CA LYS A 67 -15.54 3.04 -4.28
C LYS A 67 -14.35 2.12 -4.02
N LEU A 68 -13.23 2.64 -3.51
CA LEU A 68 -11.99 1.90 -3.23
C LEU A 68 -12.05 1.17 -1.87
N GLN A 69 -12.98 0.22 -1.75
CA GLN A 69 -13.13 -0.61 -0.55
C GLN A 69 -12.12 -1.75 -0.53
N ILE A 70 -11.53 -2.02 0.65
CA ILE A 70 -10.60 -3.13 0.86
C ILE A 70 -11.22 -4.46 0.40
N GLY A 71 -10.42 -5.28 -0.29
CA GLY A 71 -10.79 -6.57 -0.88
C GLY A 71 -11.46 -6.47 -2.24
N ALA A 72 -11.92 -5.28 -2.66
CA ALA A 72 -12.66 -5.14 -3.90
C ALA A 72 -11.76 -4.96 -5.12
N TRP A 73 -12.15 -5.58 -6.23
CA TRP A 73 -11.54 -5.35 -7.55
C TRP A 73 -12.19 -4.15 -8.24
N ARG A 74 -11.37 -3.28 -8.83
CA ARG A 74 -11.79 -2.03 -9.46
C ARG A 74 -11.02 -1.79 -10.75
N PHE A 75 -11.72 -1.23 -11.73
CA PHE A 75 -11.05 -0.51 -12.80
C PHE A 75 -10.77 0.92 -12.33
N ILE A 76 -9.56 1.41 -12.61
CA ILE A 76 -9.17 2.79 -12.37
C ILE A 76 -8.62 3.37 -13.67
N GLU A 77 -9.19 4.50 -14.08
CA GLU A 77 -8.80 5.23 -15.29
C GLU A 77 -8.42 6.67 -14.95
N ASN A 78 -7.63 7.31 -15.82
CA ASN A 78 -7.33 8.73 -15.74
C ASN A 78 -6.65 9.13 -14.41
N PHE A 79 -5.53 8.50 -14.09
CA PHE A 79 -4.76 8.73 -12.86
C PHE A 79 -3.36 9.27 -13.18
N ALA A 80 -2.75 9.98 -12.23
CA ALA A 80 -1.37 10.40 -12.36
C ALA A 80 -0.40 9.35 -11.81
N VAL A 81 0.81 9.34 -12.35
CA VAL A 81 1.91 8.47 -11.92
C VAL A 81 3.13 9.34 -11.66
N THR A 82 3.74 9.20 -10.49
CA THR A 82 4.95 9.92 -10.09
C THR A 82 6.01 8.93 -9.62
N PRO A 83 7.31 9.27 -9.66
CA PRO A 83 8.34 8.51 -8.98
C PRO A 83 7.96 8.26 -7.51
N ALA A 84 8.08 7.01 -7.06
CA ALA A 84 7.93 6.68 -5.65
C ALA A 84 9.21 7.10 -4.92
N GLY A 85 9.06 7.70 -3.75
CA GLY A 85 10.19 8.15 -2.93
C GLY A 85 9.81 8.27 -1.46
N GLY A 86 10.77 8.74 -0.66
CA GLY A 86 10.61 8.86 0.79
C GLY A 86 10.95 7.58 1.55
N LYS A 87 10.86 7.68 2.88
CA LYS A 87 11.01 6.55 3.80
C LYS A 87 9.68 5.80 3.96
N TYR A 88 9.74 4.58 4.48
CA TYR A 88 8.56 3.75 4.79
C TYR A 88 7.68 3.44 3.57
N ARG A 89 8.31 3.20 2.42
CA ARG A 89 7.64 2.84 1.19
C ARG A 89 6.92 1.51 1.34
N PRO A 90 5.59 1.45 1.19
CA PRO A 90 4.85 0.21 1.37
C PRO A 90 5.05 -0.83 0.26
N THR A 91 5.53 -0.39 -0.90
CA THR A 91 5.72 -1.25 -2.09
C THR A 91 7.06 -0.94 -2.75
N SER A 92 7.68 -1.96 -3.35
CA SER A 92 8.93 -1.82 -4.12
C SER A 92 8.77 -1.12 -5.47
N HIS A 93 7.54 -1.03 -6.00
CA HIS A 93 7.23 -0.45 -7.31
C HIS A 93 7.83 0.94 -7.52
N GLU A 94 8.51 1.19 -8.64
CA GLU A 94 9.28 2.43 -8.91
C GLU A 94 8.43 3.71 -8.88
N TYR A 95 7.11 3.57 -9.07
CA TYR A 95 6.16 4.68 -9.13
C TYR A 95 5.04 4.56 -8.10
N MET A 96 4.43 5.70 -7.80
CA MET A 96 3.22 5.87 -7.00
C MET A 96 2.09 6.41 -7.89
N MET A 97 0.89 5.89 -7.67
CA MET A 97 -0.33 6.35 -8.35
C MET A 97 -1.02 7.46 -7.57
N SER A 98 -1.66 8.40 -8.25
CA SER A 98 -2.50 9.43 -7.63
C SER A 98 -3.86 9.51 -8.32
N ILE A 99 -4.92 9.36 -7.54
CA ILE A 99 -6.30 9.58 -7.98
C ILE A 99 -6.53 11.07 -8.18
N LEU A 100 -7.01 11.42 -9.36
CA LEU A 100 -7.33 12.78 -9.79
C LEU A 100 -8.84 13.02 -9.67
N SER A 101 -9.24 14.30 -9.76
CA SER A 101 -10.65 14.67 -9.75
C SER A 101 -11.44 14.10 -10.94
N ASN A 102 -10.77 13.86 -12.06
CA ASN A 102 -11.34 13.29 -13.28
C ASN A 102 -11.03 11.79 -13.45
N SER A 103 -10.46 11.13 -12.43
CA SER A 103 -10.26 9.69 -12.46
C SER A 103 -11.62 8.98 -12.51
N ASN A 104 -11.69 7.88 -13.25
CA ASN A 104 -12.87 7.02 -13.21
C ASN A 104 -12.56 5.80 -12.34
N VAL A 105 -13.49 5.45 -11.45
CA VAL A 105 -13.39 4.23 -10.64
C VAL A 105 -14.70 3.47 -10.83
N THR A 106 -14.60 2.26 -11.36
CA THR A 106 -15.74 1.39 -11.67
C THR A 106 -15.49 -0.02 -11.12
N GLU A 107 -16.55 -0.79 -10.97
CA GLU A 107 -16.47 -2.15 -10.46
C GLU A 107 -15.84 -3.08 -11.50
N SER A 108 -15.03 -4.01 -11.01
CA SER A 108 -14.58 -5.17 -11.79
C SER A 108 -15.29 -6.42 -11.27
N SER A 109 -15.63 -7.32 -12.18
CA SER A 109 -16.18 -8.65 -11.86
C SER A 109 -15.10 -9.66 -11.48
N LEU A 110 -13.81 -9.31 -11.61
CA LEU A 110 -12.70 -10.18 -11.27
C LEU A 110 -12.77 -10.59 -9.80
N LYS A 111 -12.48 -11.87 -9.55
CA LYS A 111 -12.35 -12.46 -8.23
C LYS A 111 -11.06 -13.27 -8.22
N ASN A 112 -10.22 -12.99 -7.23
CA ASN A 112 -8.97 -13.68 -7.02
C ASN A 112 -8.63 -13.61 -5.52
N ASP A 113 -8.27 -14.76 -4.96
CA ASP A 113 -7.95 -14.97 -3.54
C ASP A 113 -6.45 -14.81 -3.24
N GLU A 114 -5.65 -14.40 -4.23
CA GLU A 114 -4.27 -13.99 -4.01
C GLU A 114 -4.17 -12.92 -2.91
N ILE A 115 -3.19 -13.13 -2.03
CA ILE A 115 -2.91 -12.32 -0.84
C ILE A 115 -1.86 -11.24 -1.09
N PHE A 116 -1.12 -11.35 -2.21
CA PHE A 116 -0.14 -10.36 -2.67
C PHE A 116 0.94 -9.97 -1.63
N LEU A 117 1.36 -10.93 -0.79
CA LEU A 117 2.43 -10.74 0.18
C LEU A 117 3.80 -11.06 -0.44
N SER A 118 4.81 -10.27 -0.07
CA SER A 118 6.22 -10.51 -0.39
C SER A 118 6.99 -10.78 0.90
N LEU A 119 6.90 -12.03 1.38
CA LEU A 119 7.40 -12.42 2.70
C LEU A 119 8.93 -12.28 2.81
N THR A 120 9.37 -11.55 3.81
CA THR A 120 10.76 -11.40 4.22
C THR A 120 11.11 -12.42 5.30
N THR A 121 12.28 -13.03 5.17
CA THR A 121 12.74 -14.02 6.14
C THR A 121 13.40 -13.37 7.35
N PHE A 122 13.37 -14.04 8.50
CA PHE A 122 14.03 -13.56 9.71
C PHE A 122 15.54 -13.36 9.56
N PRO A 123 16.30 -14.25 8.90
CA PRO A 123 17.72 -14.02 8.63
C PRO A 123 17.99 -12.68 7.93
N GLU A 124 17.22 -12.32 6.90
CA GLU A 124 17.34 -11.05 6.18
C GLU A 124 17.07 -9.84 7.09
N ILE A 125 16.13 -9.97 8.02
CA ILE A 125 15.85 -8.92 9.02
C ILE A 125 17.04 -8.78 9.98
N THR A 126 17.55 -9.90 10.50
CA THR A 126 18.58 -9.91 11.54
C THR A 126 19.97 -9.53 11.03
N ASN A 127 20.29 -9.85 9.78
CA ASN A 127 21.59 -9.53 9.18
C ASN A 127 21.66 -8.09 8.64
N GLY A 128 20.55 -7.34 8.67
CA GLY A 128 20.50 -5.94 8.24
C GLY A 128 20.66 -5.73 6.74
N SER A 129 20.45 -6.76 5.91
CA SER A 129 20.61 -6.67 4.45
C SER A 129 19.48 -5.92 3.73
N LEU A 130 18.37 -5.66 4.43
CA LEU A 130 17.18 -5.04 3.87
C LEU A 130 17.34 -3.51 3.77
N ASP A 131 16.80 -2.93 2.69
CA ASP A 131 16.70 -1.48 2.57
C ASP A 131 15.62 -0.93 3.51
N SER A 132 16.07 -0.23 4.55
CA SER A 132 15.22 0.43 5.57
C SER A 132 14.22 1.45 5.02
N ASN A 133 14.32 1.83 3.75
CA ASN A 133 13.33 2.69 3.11
C ASN A 133 12.03 1.96 2.77
N PHE A 134 12.00 0.63 2.74
CA PHE A 134 10.83 -0.17 2.40
C PHE A 134 10.22 -0.86 3.61
N LEU A 135 8.89 -0.96 3.63
CA LEU A 135 8.19 -1.85 4.54
C LEU A 135 8.34 -3.30 4.05
N ILE A 136 8.25 -4.24 4.99
CA ILE A 136 8.41 -5.66 4.74
C ILE A 136 7.18 -6.43 5.22
N ASP A 137 6.86 -7.54 4.55
CA ASP A 137 5.84 -8.47 4.99
C ASP A 137 6.51 -9.60 5.79
N VAL A 138 6.00 -9.90 6.98
CA VAL A 138 6.56 -10.98 7.82
C VAL A 138 5.44 -11.92 8.22
N ILE A 139 5.70 -13.22 8.08
CA ILE A 139 4.87 -14.27 8.66
C ILE A 139 5.74 -15.09 9.61
N GLY A 140 5.19 -15.47 10.74
CA GLY A 140 5.90 -16.28 11.71
C GLY A 140 5.00 -16.74 12.84
N GLN A 141 5.42 -17.82 13.49
CA GLN A 141 4.80 -18.29 14.71
C GLN A 141 5.49 -17.61 15.90
N PRO A 142 4.76 -16.89 16.77
CA PRO A 142 5.32 -16.41 18.02
C PRO A 142 5.65 -17.61 18.91
N ILE A 143 6.84 -17.62 19.50
CA ILE A 143 7.25 -18.68 20.44
C ILE A 143 6.85 -18.29 21.87
N ASP A 144 6.86 -16.99 22.15
CA ASP A 144 6.43 -16.44 23.42
C ASP A 144 5.83 -15.03 23.22
N ILE A 145 5.02 -14.59 24.17
CA ILE A 145 4.33 -13.30 24.17
C ILE A 145 4.60 -12.64 25.52
N GLY A 146 5.21 -11.47 25.51
CA GLY A 146 5.48 -10.71 26.72
C GLY A 146 4.23 -10.06 27.30
N ASP A 147 4.36 -9.56 28.53
CA ASP A 147 3.27 -8.84 29.19
C ASP A 147 2.86 -7.58 28.42
N MET A 148 1.56 -7.27 28.50
CA MET A 148 1.03 -6.02 27.98
C MET A 148 1.50 -4.85 28.85
N GLN A 149 2.17 -3.88 28.24
CA GLN A 149 2.69 -2.69 28.90
C GLN A 149 1.88 -1.47 28.48
N VAL A 150 1.70 -0.50 29.39
CA VAL A 150 1.20 0.83 29.05
C VAL A 150 2.39 1.75 28.84
N VAL A 151 2.45 2.41 27.69
CA VAL A 151 3.53 3.33 27.31
C VAL A 151 2.95 4.67 26.86
N ALA A 152 3.63 5.78 27.18
CA ALA A 152 3.22 7.10 26.74
C ALA A 152 3.84 7.44 25.38
N VAL A 153 3.01 7.78 24.40
CA VAL A 153 3.43 8.26 23.07
C VAL A 153 2.74 9.60 22.82
N GLN A 154 3.53 10.66 22.60
CA GLN A 154 3.01 12.03 22.37
C GLN A 154 2.00 12.47 23.47
N ASN A 155 2.32 12.23 24.74
CA ASN A 155 1.48 12.51 25.91
C ASN A 155 0.12 11.77 25.94
N LYS A 156 -0.03 10.71 25.13
CA LYS A 156 -1.18 9.81 25.17
C LYS A 156 -0.72 8.41 25.55
N GLU A 157 -1.41 7.78 26.49
CA GLU A 157 -1.16 6.38 26.83
C GLU A 157 -1.60 5.45 25.69
N THR A 158 -0.77 4.46 25.39
CA THR A 158 -1.06 3.36 24.46
C THR A 158 -0.56 2.05 25.04
N THR A 159 -1.10 0.93 24.59
CA THR A 159 -0.62 -0.39 24.98
C THR A 159 0.47 -0.88 24.03
N LYS A 160 1.46 -1.59 24.57
CA LYS A 160 2.52 -2.29 23.84
C LYS A 160 2.48 -3.76 24.22
N LEU A 161 2.52 -4.63 23.22
CA LEU A 161 2.68 -6.07 23.38
C LEU A 161 3.93 -6.50 22.61
N SER A 162 4.74 -7.38 23.18
CA SER A 162 5.97 -7.87 22.54
C SER A 162 5.81 -9.35 22.19
N PHE A 163 6.25 -9.74 21.01
CA PHE A 163 6.30 -11.14 20.58
C PHE A 163 7.77 -11.55 20.49
N TYR A 164 8.10 -12.73 21.00
CA TYR A 164 9.48 -13.24 21.01
C TYR A 164 9.64 -14.44 20.09
N LYS A 165 10.86 -14.55 19.56
CA LYS A 165 11.36 -15.71 18.81
C LYS A 165 12.80 -15.96 19.25
N TYR A 166 13.11 -17.17 19.73
CA TYR A 166 14.49 -17.58 20.00
C TYR A 166 15.22 -17.88 18.70
N VAL A 167 16.42 -17.32 18.53
CA VAL A 167 17.38 -17.77 17.51
C VAL A 167 18.29 -18.77 18.22
N LEU A 168 17.99 -20.06 18.11
CA LEU A 168 18.92 -21.09 18.56
C LEU A 168 20.10 -21.12 17.58
N HIS A 169 21.21 -20.50 17.95
CA HIS A 169 22.50 -20.82 17.35
C HIS A 169 22.94 -22.16 17.95
N PHE A 170 22.67 -23.26 17.24
CA PHE A 170 23.42 -24.49 17.47
C PHE A 170 24.80 -24.30 16.81
N THR A 171 25.82 -24.03 17.63
CA THR A 171 27.20 -24.34 17.27
C THR A 171 27.49 -25.72 17.86
N GLU A 172 27.61 -26.73 17.01
CA GLU A 172 28.35 -27.97 17.35
C GLU A 172 29.86 -27.68 17.43
#